data_AF-A0A258LK33-F1
#
_entry.id   AF-A0A258LK33-F1
#
_cell.length_a   1.000
_cell.length_b   1.000
_cell.length_c   1.000
_cell.angle_alpha   90.00
_cell.angle_beta   90.00
_cell.angle_gamma   90.00
#
_symmetry.space_group_name_H-M   'P 1'
#
loop_
_entity.id
_entity.type
_entity.pdbx_description
1 polymer ?
#
loop_
_entity_poly.entity_id
_entity_poly.type
_entity_poly.pdbx_seq_one_letter_code
_entity_poly.pdbx_strand_id
1 'polypeptide(L)' 'MSVTPERVAAATRTAGLDLAPETAARIATAIAPAFTAFAPVANTLPFDLEPATFLIAQRRERRA' A
#
# COMPACT_ATOMS: atom_id res chain seq x y z
N MET A 1 11.06 -1.07 -5.52
CA MET A 1 10.48 0.17 -4.96
C MET A 1 11.06 0.37 -3.57
N SER A 2 11.75 1.48 -3.29
CA SER A 2 12.35 1.74 -1.98
C SER A 2 11.36 2.44 -1.05
N VAL A 3 11.27 1.96 0.20
CA VAL A 3 10.56 2.62 1.29
C VAL A 3 11.49 3.66 1.90
N THR A 4 11.12 4.94 1.81
CA THR A 4 11.88 6.05 2.42
C THR A 4 10.98 6.87 3.34
N PRO A 5 11.53 7.61 4.31
CA PRO A 5 10.74 8.48 5.20
C PRO A 5 9.86 9.47 4.43
N GLU A 6 10.36 10.04 3.34
CA GLU A 6 9.64 11.01 2.51
C GLU A 6 8.43 10.38 1.82
N ARG A 7 8.59 9.14 1.35
CA ARG A 7 7.50 8.35 0.76
C ARG A 7 6.44 8.00 1.79
N VAL A 8 6.85 7.62 3.00
CA VAL A 8 5.91 7.33 4.10
C VAL A 8 5.12 8.59 4.48
N ALA A 9 5.79 9.73 4.62
CA ALA A 9 5.14 11.01 4.91
C ALA A 9 4.17 11.42 3.78
N ALA A 10 4.56 11.23 2.51
CA ALA A 10 3.69 11.53 1.38
C ALA A 10 2.43 10.63 1.36
N ALA A 11 2.59 9.33 1.62
CA ALA A 11 1.48 8.36 1.64
C ALA A 11 0.53 8.57 2.83
N THR A 12 1.02 9.06 3.97
CA THR A 12 0.17 9.35 5.14
C THR A 12 -0.60 10.66 4.99
N ARG A 13 -0.04 11.66 4.30
CA ARG A 13 -0.78 12.88 3.95
C ARG A 13 -2.01 12.61 3.08
N THR A 14 -1.97 11.61 2.19
CA THR A 14 -3.18 11.24 1.42
C THR A 14 -4.28 10.63 2.30
N ALA A 15 -3.94 10.15 3.50
CA ALA A 15 -4.88 9.70 4.51
C ALA A 15 -5.24 10.80 5.54
N GLY A 16 -4.80 12.06 5.32
CA GLY A 16 -5.07 13.17 6.23
C GLY A 16 -4.24 13.16 7.51
N LEU A 17 -3.19 12.34 7.57
CA LEU A 17 -2.27 12.28 8.70
C LEU A 17 -0.98 13.03 8.35
N ASP A 18 -0.58 13.97 9.21
CA ASP A 18 0.72 14.61 9.10
C ASP A 18 1.66 14.02 10.15
N LEU A 19 2.78 13.46 9.68
CA LEU A 19 3.74 12.77 10.54
C LEU A 19 4.90 13.69 10.86
N ALA A 20 5.32 13.65 12.13
CA ALA A 20 6.61 14.19 12.50
C ALA A 20 7.75 13.40 11.79
N PRO A 21 8.85 14.06 11.38
CA PRO A 21 9.91 13.44 10.57
C PRO A 21 10.48 12.15 11.17
N GLU A 22 10.70 12.12 12.49
CA GLU A 22 11.22 10.95 13.19
C GLU A 22 10.23 9.79 13.26
N THR A 23 8.92 10.08 13.18
CA THR A 23 7.88 9.05 13.10
C THR A 23 7.85 8.42 11.71
N ALA A 24 7.94 9.24 10.65
CA ALA A 24 8.07 8.74 9.29
C ALA A 24 9.33 7.87 9.11
N ALA A 25 10.45 8.28 9.71
CA ALA A 25 11.69 7.50 9.71
C ALA A 25 11.54 6.14 10.42
N ARG A 26 10.90 6.11 11.60
CA ARG A 26 10.63 4.87 12.33
C ARG A 26 9.75 3.91 11.53
N ILE A 27 8.69 4.42 10.90
CA ILE A 27 7.81 3.62 10.05
C ILE A 27 8.59 3.07 8.84
N ALA A 28 9.38 3.90 8.16
CA ALA A 28 10.17 3.46 7.02
C ALA A 28 11.11 2.30 7.39
N THR A 29 11.83 2.43 8.51
CA THR A 29 12.68 1.36 9.05
C THR A 29 11.90 0.09 9.39
N ALA A 30 10.71 0.22 9.99
CA ALA A 30 9.90 -0.91 10.41
C ALA A 30 9.29 -1.70 9.23
N ILE A 31 8.86 -1.01 8.16
CA ILE A 31 8.16 -1.66 7.03
C ILE A 31 9.10 -2.10 5.91
N ALA A 32 10.32 -1.56 5.83
CA ALA A 32 11.28 -1.88 4.78
C ALA A 32 11.58 -3.40 4.65
N PRO A 33 11.73 -4.18 5.74
CA PRO A 33 11.92 -5.63 5.64
C PRO A 33 10.76 -6.35 4.97
N ALA A 34 9.52 -5.99 5.32
CA ALA A 34 8.32 -6.58 4.74
C ALA A 34 8.21 -6.26 3.25
N PHE A 35 8.46 -5.01 2.85
CA PHE A 35 8.49 -4.61 1.44
C PHE A 35 9.58 -5.34 0.65
N THR A 36 10.76 -5.52 1.25
CA THR A 36 11.87 -6.26 0.62
C THR A 36 11.53 -7.72 0.45
N ALA A 37 10.93 -8.36 1.46
CA ALA A 37 10.49 -9.75 1.38
C ALA A 37 9.37 -9.96 0.35
N PHE A 38 8.49 -8.98 0.17
CA PHE A 38 7.38 -9.03 -0.78
C PHE A 38 7.77 -8.69 -2.23
N ALA A 39 8.83 -7.90 -2.43
CA ALA A 39 9.26 -7.42 -3.74
C ALA A 39 9.42 -8.52 -4.83
N PRO A 40 9.92 -9.75 -4.54
CA PRO A 40 10.05 -10.79 -5.55
C PRO A 40 8.72 -11.28 -6.13
N VAL A 41 7.62 -11.20 -5.37
CA VAL A 41 6.30 -11.73 -5.75
C VAL A 41 5.28 -10.65 -6.09
N ALA A 42 5.59 -9.37 -5.84
CA ALA A 42 4.67 -8.26 -6.02
C ALA A 42 4.07 -8.18 -7.44
N ASN A 43 4.83 -8.58 -8.46
CA ASN A 43 4.40 -8.58 -9.87
C ASN A 43 3.99 -9.96 -10.38
N THR A 44 3.97 -10.97 -9.51
CA THR A 44 3.57 -12.34 -9.85
C THR A 44 2.25 -12.72 -9.20
N LEU A 45 1.67 -11.83 -8.39
CA LEU A 45 0.35 -12.04 -7.82
C LEU A 45 -0.66 -12.13 -8.97
N PRO A 46 -1.42 -13.22 -9.08
CA PRO A 46 -2.49 -13.30 -10.06
C PRO A 46 -3.50 -12.20 -9.73
N PHE A 47 -3.65 -11.24 -10.64
CA PHE A 47 -4.80 -10.37 -10.65
C PHE A 47 -6.00 -11.23 -11.04
N ASP A 48 -6.63 -11.88 -10.06
CA ASP A 48 -7.86 -12.65 -10.27
C ASP A 48 -9.08 -11.71 -10.36
N LEU A 49 -8.94 -10.69 -11.22
CA LEU A 49 -9.99 -9.77 -11.59
C LEU A 49 -10.06 -9.77 -13.11
N GLU A 50 -10.73 -10.79 -13.64
CA GLU A 50 -11.38 -10.65 -14.93
C GLU A 50 -12.20 -9.34 -14.91
N PRO A 51 -12.03 -8.43 -15.88
CA PRO A 51 -12.71 -7.12 -15.88
C PRO A 51 -14.24 -7.21 -15.67
N ALA A 52 -14.87 -8.32 -16.06
CA ALA A 52 -16.28 -8.61 -15.83
C ALA A 52 -16.63 -8.81 -14.34
N THR A 53 -15.73 -9.43 -13.57
CA THR A 53 -15.94 -9.72 -12.14
C THR A 53 -15.68 -8.49 -11.27
N PHE A 54 -14.81 -7.57 -11.69
CA PHE A 54 -14.56 -6.32 -10.96
C PHE A 54 -15.86 -5.53 -10.69
N LEU A 55 -16.72 -5.36 -11.70
CA LEU A 55 -18.00 -4.66 -11.54
C LEU A 55 -18.96 -5.41 -10.61
N ILE A 56 -18.91 -6.75 -10.58
CA ILE A 56 -19.75 -7.56 -9.69
C ILE A 56 -19.28 -7.42 -8.24
N ALA A 57 -17.98 -7.52 -7.99
CA ALA A 57 -17.39 -7.30 -6.66
C ALA A 57 -17.66 -5.87 -6.15
N GLN A 58 -17.41 -4.85 -6.98
CA GLN A 58 -17.65 -3.45 -6.65
C GLN A 58 -19.12 -3.16 -6.29
N ARG A 59 -20.07 -3.77 -7.03
CA ARG A 59 -21.51 -3.61 -6.77
C ARG A 59 -21.95 -4.32 -5.49
N ARG A 60 -21.28 -5.41 -5.09
CA ARG A 60 -21.55 -6.11 -3.83
C ARG A 60 -21.08 -5.29 -2.63
N GLU A 61 -19.88 -4.73 -2.68
CA GLU A 61 -19.36 -3.87 -1.59
C GLU A 61 -20.20 -2.60 -1.39
N ARG A 62 -20.71 -1.98 -2.46
CA ARG A 62 -21.60 -0.79 -2.36
C ARG A 62 -22.99 -1.06 -1.81
N ARG A 63 -23.38 -2.33 -1.64
CA ARG A 63 -24.72 -2.74 -1.18
C ARG A 63 -24.70 -3.38 0.22
N ALA A 64 -23.53 -3.48 0.85
CA ALA A 64 -23.38 -3.77 2.28
C ALA A 64 -23.34 -2.45 3.06
#